data_AF-Q5DCS1-F1
#
_entry.id   AF-Q5DCS1-F1
#
_cell.length_a   1.000
_cell.length_b   1.000
_cell.length_c   1.000
_cell.angle_alpha   90.00
_cell.angle_beta   90.00
_cell.angle_gamma   90.00
#
_symmetry.space_group_name_H-M   'P 1'
#
loop_
_entity.id
_entity.type
_entity.pdbx_description
1 polymer ?
#
loop_
_entity_poly.entity_id
_entity_poly.type
_entity_poly.pdbx_seq_one_letter_code
_entity_poly.pdbx_strand_id
1 'polypeptide(L)'
;MSEDPQLDLLNHKLQLQQVEAALELNPNNEELLQLKRDLEEVIKLSLELLGRTSDTPEISWNVGDQCMAMCSRDKLYYRATILEFLGDVSCVVNFDMYDTTDVCQ
;
A
#
# COMPACT_ATOMS: atom_id res chain seq x y z
N MET A 1 10.63 16.12 6.56
CA MET A 1 9.98 16.44 5.29
C MET A 1 9.41 15.12 4.82
N SER A 2 8.09 14.94 4.87
CA SER A 2 7.47 13.71 4.39
C SER A 2 7.46 13.79 2.88
N GLU A 3 8.40 13.12 2.22
CA GLU A 3 8.44 13.05 0.77
C GLU A 3 7.39 12.03 0.35
N ASP A 4 6.24 12.52 -0.15
CA ASP A 4 5.20 11.68 -0.71
C ASP A 4 5.73 11.00 -1.98
N PRO A 5 6.02 9.69 -1.98
CA PRO A 5 6.63 9.00 -3.14
C PRO A 5 5.74 9.05 -4.39
N GLN A 6 4.44 9.30 -4.21
CA GLN A 6 3.48 9.50 -5.28
C GLN A 6 3.66 10.86 -5.98
N LEU A 7 4.05 11.90 -5.25
CA LEU A 7 4.28 13.25 -5.78
C LEU A 7 5.56 13.27 -6.62
N ASP A 8 6.62 12.60 -6.17
CA ASP A 8 7.86 12.46 -6.92
C ASP A 8 7.64 11.73 -8.25
N LEU A 9 6.91 10.61 -8.22
CA LEU A 9 6.53 9.88 -9.43
C LEU A 9 5.75 10.75 -10.42
N LEU A 10 4.81 11.57 -9.91
CA LEU A 10 4.01 12.47 -10.74
C LEU A 10 4.89 13.53 -11.42
N ASN A 11 5.87 14.10 -10.69
CA ASN A 11 6.82 15.05 -11.26
C ASN A 11 7.66 14.43 -12.37
N HIS A 12 8.19 13.22 -12.17
CA HIS A 12 8.98 12.53 -13.21
C HIS A 12 8.15 12.24 -14.47
N LYS A 13 6.89 11.84 -14.32
CA LYS A 13 5.97 11.67 -15.47
C LYS A 13 5.73 12.97 -16.21
N LEU A 14 5.56 14.08 -15.49
CA LEU A 14 5.39 15.39 -16.09
C LEU A 14 6.65 15.85 -16.83
N GLN A 15 7.84 15.55 -16.31
CA GLN A 15 9.10 15.81 -17.00
C GLN A 15 9.22 14.99 -18.29
N LEU A 16 8.85 13.70 -18.23
CA LEU A 16 8.86 12.82 -19.40
C LEU A 16 7.98 13.38 -20.52
N GLN A 17 6.75 13.81 -20.19
CA GLN A 17 5.83 14.39 -21.16
C GLN A 17 6.40 15.65 -21.83
N GLN A 18 7.08 16.52 -21.08
CA GLN A 18 7.72 17.72 -21.63
C GLN A 18 8.88 17.36 -22.58
N VAL A 19 9.67 16.35 -22.22
CA VAL A 19 10.76 15.83 -23.06
C VAL A 19 10.22 15.23 -24.35
N GLU A 20 9.12 14.47 -24.28
CA GLU A 20 8.47 13.91 -25.46
C GLU A 20 7.94 14.99 -26.40
N ALA A 21 7.28 16.02 -25.87
CA ALA A 21 6.83 17.17 -26.68
C ALA A 21 8.02 17.91 -27.34
N ALA A 22 9.15 18.02 -26.64
CA ALA A 22 10.37 18.61 -27.20
C ALA A 22 11.01 17.71 -28.28
N LEU A 23 10.92 16.39 -28.13
CA LEU A 23 11.38 15.40 -29.13
C LEU A 23 10.50 15.38 -30.38
N GLU A 24 9.20 15.66 -30.28
CA GLU A 24 8.33 15.82 -31.45
C GLU A 24 8.81 16.97 -32.35
N LEU A 25 9.32 18.05 -31.75
CA LEU A 25 9.87 19.20 -32.46
C LEU A 25 11.32 18.95 -32.92
N ASN A 26 12.10 18.19 -32.15
CA ASN A 26 13.52 17.91 -32.41
C ASN A 26 13.86 16.42 -32.20
N PRO A 27 13.49 15.53 -33.14
CA PRO A 27 13.61 14.08 -32.95
C PRO A 27 15.05 13.57 -32.93
N ASN A 28 16.01 14.38 -33.38
CA ASN A 28 17.43 14.01 -33.46
C ASN A 28 18.24 14.49 -32.25
N ASN A 29 17.60 15.03 -31.21
CA ASN A 29 18.32 15.56 -30.06
C ASN A 29 18.72 14.41 -29.10
N GLU A 30 19.97 13.98 -29.17
CA GLU A 30 20.50 12.86 -28.39
C GLU A 30 20.34 13.06 -26.87
N GLU A 31 20.46 14.29 -26.39
CA GLU A 31 20.27 14.62 -24.97
C GLU A 31 18.84 14.37 -24.49
N LEU A 32 17.84 14.72 -25.32
CA LEU A 32 16.43 14.49 -24.97
C LEU A 32 16.10 12.99 -25.02
N LEU A 33 16.69 12.24 -25.97
CA LEU A 33 16.55 10.78 -26.03
C LEU A 33 17.21 10.08 -24.84
N GLN A 34 18.33 10.60 -24.35
CA GLN A 34 18.97 10.08 -23.15
C GLN A 34 18.14 10.40 -21.90
N LEU A 35 17.68 11.64 -21.76
CA LEU A 35 16.86 12.07 -20.63
C LEU A 35 15.52 11.31 -20.55
N LYS A 36 14.89 11.05 -21.71
CA LYS A 36 13.68 10.23 -21.79
C LYS A 36 13.91 8.84 -21.16
N ARG A 37 14.99 8.16 -21.57
CA ARG A 37 15.32 6.82 -21.08
C ARG A 37 15.62 6.81 -19.58
N ASP A 38 16.35 7.80 -19.09
CA ASP A 38 16.68 7.93 -17.67
C ASP A 38 15.40 8.11 -16.82
N LEU A 39 14.50 9.01 -17.25
CA LEU A 39 13.20 9.23 -16.60
C LEU A 39 12.31 7.97 -16.62
N GLU A 40 12.26 7.24 -17.73
CA GLU A 40 11.51 5.97 -17.82
C GLU A 40 12.02 4.92 -16.84
N GLU A 41 13.34 4.78 -16.68
CA GLU A 41 13.94 3.86 -15.72
C GLU A 41 13.65 4.28 -14.27
N VAL A 42 13.74 5.57 -13.95
CA VAL A 42 13.40 6.08 -12.60
C VAL A 42 11.91 5.84 -12.28
N ILE A 43 11.03 6.10 -13.24
CA ILE A 43 9.58 5.85 -13.11
C ILE A 43 9.31 4.36 -12.90
N LYS A 44 9.96 3.49 -13.68
CA LYS A 44 9.82 2.04 -13.56
C LYS A 44 10.29 1.54 -12.19
N LEU A 45 11.48 1.94 -11.75
CA LEU A 45 12.01 1.58 -10.43
C LEU A 45 11.10 2.10 -9.31
N SER A 46 10.59 3.33 -9.45
CA SER A 46 9.62 3.90 -8.50
C SER A 46 8.32 3.12 -8.47
N LEU A 47 7.81 2.67 -9.63
CA LEU A 47 6.64 1.81 -9.75
C LEU A 47 6.87 0.42 -9.15
N GLU A 48 8.05 -0.17 -9.32
CA GLU A 48 8.41 -1.45 -8.70
C GLU A 48 8.52 -1.32 -7.18
N LEU A 49 9.09 -0.21 -6.69
CA LEU A 49 9.13 0.11 -5.27
C LEU A 49 7.72 0.35 -4.72
N LEU A 50 6.89 1.14 -5.42
CA LEU A 50 5.50 1.41 -5.05
C LEU A 50 4.64 0.13 -5.09
N GLY A 51 4.80 -0.71 -6.09
CA GLY A 51 4.14 -2.01 -6.22
C GLY A 51 4.56 -3.01 -5.14
N ARG A 52 5.76 -2.86 -4.58
CA ARG A 52 6.20 -3.60 -3.40
C ARG A 52 5.69 -3.00 -2.08
N THR A 53 5.23 -1.74 -2.09
CA THR A 53 4.58 -1.08 -0.95
C THR A 53 3.05 -1.17 -0.95
N SER A 54 2.43 -1.58 -2.07
CA SER A 54 1.02 -1.97 -2.15
C SER A 54 0.79 -3.45 -1.79
N ASP A 55 1.68 -4.03 -0.99
CA ASP A 55 1.34 -5.15 -0.12
C ASP A 55 0.99 -4.56 1.25
N THR A 56 -0.07 -3.74 1.30
CA THR A 56 -0.98 -4.01 2.40
C THR A 56 -1.60 -5.33 1.96
N PRO A 57 -1.31 -6.47 2.60
CA PRO A 57 -2.13 -7.63 2.36
C PRO A 57 -3.56 -7.12 2.56
N GLU A 58 -4.42 -7.21 1.54
CA GLU A 58 -5.85 -7.22 1.78
C GLU A 58 -6.05 -8.46 2.64
N ILE A 59 -5.87 -8.30 3.96
CA ILE A 59 -6.00 -9.38 4.94
C ILE A 59 -7.47 -9.71 4.88
N SER A 60 -7.78 -10.65 4.01
CA SER A 60 -9.10 -11.23 3.84
C SER A 60 -9.25 -12.17 5.02
N TRP A 61 -9.64 -11.60 6.15
CA TRP A 61 -9.89 -12.34 7.37
C TRP A 61 -11.02 -13.35 7.12
N ASN A 62 -10.79 -14.59 7.53
CA ASN A 62 -11.79 -15.65 7.51
C ASN A 62 -12.15 -16.08 8.93
N VAL A 63 -13.32 -16.71 9.06
CA VAL A 63 -13.68 -17.41 10.30
C VAL A 63 -12.65 -18.52 10.54
N GLY A 64 -12.03 -18.51 11.72
CA GLY A 64 -10.96 -19.40 12.12
C GLY A 64 -9.56 -18.76 12.07
N ASP A 65 -9.40 -17.58 11.47
CA ASP A 65 -8.10 -16.90 11.42
C ASP A 65 -7.73 -16.32 12.78
N GLN A 66 -6.43 -16.34 13.08
CA GLN A 66 -5.90 -15.78 14.33
C GLN A 66 -5.51 -14.32 14.15
N CYS A 67 -6.02 -13.46 15.02
CA CYS A 67 -5.79 -12.02 15.01
C CYS A 67 -5.34 -11.51 16.39
N MET A 68 -4.92 -10.25 16.45
CA MET A 68 -4.75 -9.52 17.72
C MET A 68 -5.95 -8.62 17.92
N ALA A 69 -6.77 -8.92 18.93
CA ALA A 69 -7.98 -8.17 19.24
C ALA A 69 -7.84 -7.38 20.54
N MET A 70 -8.44 -6.19 20.59
CA MET A 70 -8.42 -5.36 21.80
C MET A 70 -9.48 -5.85 22.78
N CYS A 71 -9.07 -6.24 23.99
CA CYS A 71 -9.98 -6.62 25.05
C CYS A 71 -10.72 -5.40 25.60
N SER A 72 -12.05 -5.46 25.71
CA SER A 72 -12.86 -4.33 26.14
C SER A 72 -12.62 -3.92 27.61
N ARG A 73 -12.19 -4.85 28.46
CA ARG A 73 -11.95 -4.66 29.91
C ARG A 73 -10.73 -3.77 30.19
N ASP A 74 -9.60 -4.09 29.57
CA ASP A 74 -8.30 -3.50 29.90
C ASP A 74 -7.70 -2.66 28.75
N LYS A 75 -8.36 -2.64 27.57
CA LYS A 75 -7.90 -1.95 26.36
C LYS A 75 -6.52 -2.41 25.86
N LEU A 76 -6.13 -3.64 26.22
CA LEU A 76 -4.92 -4.30 25.76
C LEU A 76 -5.23 -5.29 24.63
N TYR A 77 -4.26 -5.53 23.77
CA TYR A 77 -4.40 -6.47 22.66
C TYR A 77 -3.94 -7.86 23.06
N TYR A 78 -4.78 -8.86 22.78
CA TYR A 78 -4.49 -10.26 23.02
C TYR A 78 -4.73 -11.07 21.76
N ARG A 79 -4.06 -12.23 21.69
CA ARG A 79 -4.27 -13.19 20.62
C ARG A 79 -5.69 -13.77 20.72
N ALA A 80 -6.40 -13.73 19.61
CA ALA A 80 -7.75 -14.23 19.50
C ALA A 80 -7.97 -14.92 18.15
N THR A 81 -9.02 -15.72 18.06
CA THR A 81 -9.44 -16.42 16.84
C THR A 81 -10.80 -15.88 16.40
N ILE A 82 -10.92 -15.50 15.12
CA ILE A 82 -12.16 -14.96 14.54
C ILE A 82 -13.20 -16.07 14.49
N LEU A 83 -14.38 -15.84 15.07
CA LEU A 83 -15.49 -16.79 15.07
C LEU A 83 -16.58 -16.43 14.06
N GLU A 84 -16.90 -15.14 13.93
CA GLU A 84 -17.99 -14.67 13.08
C GLU A 84 -17.79 -13.19 12.71
N PHE A 85 -18.28 -12.77 11.56
CA PHE A 85 -18.33 -11.35 11.18
C PHE A 85 -19.73 -10.77 11.43
N LEU A 86 -19.79 -9.71 12.23
CA LEU A 86 -20.98 -8.93 12.54
C LEU A 86 -21.08 -7.71 11.60
N GLY A 87 -21.05 -7.96 10.28
CA GLY A 87 -21.04 -6.93 9.23
C GLY A 87 -19.63 -6.61 8.71
N ASP A 88 -19.48 -5.45 8.05
CA ASP A 88 -18.23 -5.09 7.35
C ASP A 88 -17.09 -4.63 8.28
N VAL A 89 -17.42 -4.16 9.49
CA VAL A 89 -16.42 -3.54 10.39
C VAL A 89 -16.24 -4.24 11.72
N SER A 90 -17.11 -5.19 12.08
CA SER A 90 -17.07 -5.83 13.38
C SER A 90 -17.03 -7.35 13.27
N CYS A 91 -16.31 -8.00 14.17
CA CYS A 91 -16.21 -9.45 14.26
C CYS A 91 -16.26 -9.93 15.70
N VAL A 92 -16.77 -11.15 15.89
CA VAL A 92 -16.70 -11.90 17.15
C VAL A 92 -15.39 -12.66 17.16
N VAL A 93 -14.62 -12.52 18.23
CA VAL A 93 -13.34 -13.22 18.41
C VAL A 93 -13.32 -13.98 19.73
N ASN A 94 -12.59 -15.09 19.80
CA ASN A 94 -12.33 -15.84 21.04
C ASN A 94 -10.88 -15.66 21.49
N PHE A 95 -10.65 -15.20 22.71
CA PHE A 95 -9.30 -15.02 23.25
C PHE A 95 -8.69 -16.36 23.69
N ASP A 96 -7.60 -16.78 23.05
CA ASP A 96 -6.99 -18.11 23.24
C ASP A 96 -6.55 -18.38 24.69
N MET A 97 -6.17 -17.32 25.44
CA MET A 97 -5.67 -17.44 26.81
C MET A 97 -6.77 -17.49 27.87
N TYR A 98 -7.98 -17.03 27.54
CA TYR A 98 -9.07 -16.81 28.49
C TYR A 98 -10.35 -17.56 28.15
N ASP A 99 -10.40 -18.20 26.98
CA ASP A 99 -11.58 -18.88 26.42
C ASP A 99 -12.86 -18.03 26.57
N THR A 100 -12.71 -16.74 26.27
CA THR A 100 -13.76 -15.73 26.40
C THR A 100 -13.95 -15.06 25.06
N THR A 101 -15.20 -14.84 24.66
CA THR A 101 -15.55 -14.15 23.42
C THR A 101 -15.85 -12.67 23.66
N ASP A 102 -15.48 -11.83 22.70
CA ASP A 102 -15.78 -10.39 22.70
C ASP A 102 -16.03 -9.92 21.26
N VAL A 103 -16.69 -8.76 21.11
CA VAL A 103 -16.99 -8.15 19.82
C VAL A 103 -15.98 -7.04 19.59
N CYS A 104 -15.22 -7.14 18.51
CA CYS A 104 -14.17 -6.19 18.15
C CYS A 104 -14.48 -5.51 16.82
N GLN A 105 -13.97 -4.29 16.67
CA GLN A 105 -14.05 -3.45 15.47
C GLN A 105 -12.63 -3.06 15.04
#